data_AF-A0AAU4LBC4-F1
#
_entry.id   AF-A0AAU4LBC4-F1
#
_cell.length_a   1.000
_cell.length_b   1.000
_cell.length_c   1.000
_cell.angle_alpha   90.00
_cell.angle_beta   90.00
_cell.angle_gamma   90.00
#
_symmetry.space_group_name_H-M   'P 1'
#
loop_
_entity.id
_entity.type
_entity.pdbx_description
1 polymer ?
#
loop_
_entity_poly.entity_id
_entity_poly.type
_entity_poly.pdbx_seq_one_letter_code
_entity_poly.pdbx_strand_id
1 'polypeptide(L)'
;MSEHIRPDRRETIERNLWAAPAMFVAVSWALFQKGDASSASTVAWIIYSAGWIAALGLLGRSAGQRRNPGVGAVFAFGLLVVMGVLFWANHG
;
A
#
# COMPACT_ATOMS: atom_id res chain seq x y z
N MET A 1 29.04 23.34 -9.09
CA MET A 1 28.52 22.50 -10.19
C MET A 1 27.84 21.31 -9.54
N SER A 2 26.54 21.42 -9.27
CA SER A 2 25.77 20.42 -8.54
C SER A 2 25.55 19.24 -9.48
N GLU A 3 26.26 18.13 -9.25
CA GLU A 3 25.97 16.87 -9.94
C GLU A 3 24.53 16.48 -9.63
N HIS A 4 23.64 16.65 -10.60
CA HIS A 4 22.35 15.98 -10.61
C HIS A 4 22.62 14.48 -10.78
N ILE A 5 22.91 13.80 -9.66
CA ILE A 5 22.93 12.34 -9.59
C ILE A 5 21.52 11.89 -9.97
N ARG A 6 21.34 11.41 -11.20
CA ARG A 6 20.06 10.82 -11.62
C ARG A 6 19.83 9.60 -10.74
N PRO A 7 18.64 9.45 -10.15
CA PRO A 7 18.34 8.27 -9.36
C PRO A 7 18.55 7.04 -10.23
N ASP A 8 19.17 6.00 -9.66
CA ASP A 8 19.37 4.77 -10.38
C ASP A 8 17.99 4.18 -10.78
N ARG A 9 17.93 3.42 -11.87
CA ARG A 9 16.65 2.84 -12.36
C ARG A 9 15.96 2.00 -11.26
N ARG A 10 16.73 1.30 -10.43
CA ARG A 10 16.25 0.46 -9.33
C ARG A 10 15.68 1.29 -8.18
N GLU A 11 16.26 2.44 -7.85
CA GLU A 11 15.76 3.38 -6.85
C GLU A 11 14.41 3.97 -7.29
N THR A 12 14.28 4.28 -8.59
CA THR A 12 13.00 4.71 -9.17
C THR A 12 11.93 3.61 -9.08
N ILE A 13 12.29 2.35 -9.40
CA ILE A 13 11.38 1.21 -9.28
C ILE A 13 10.97 0.98 -7.82
N GLU A 14 11.92 1.04 -6.88
CA GLU A 14 11.66 0.83 -5.45
C GLU A 14 10.72 1.91 -4.89
N ARG A 15 10.87 3.18 -5.30
CA ARG A 15 9.93 4.25 -4.95
C ARG A 15 8.53 4.00 -5.50
N ASN A 16 8.42 3.54 -6.75
CA ASN A 16 7.12 3.24 -7.36
C ASN A 16 6.45 2.00 -6.75
N LEU A 17 7.23 1.01 -6.28
CA LEU A 17 6.69 -0.18 -5.63
C LEU A 17 5.95 0.15 -4.33
N TRP A 18 6.40 1.18 -3.60
CA TRP A 18 5.70 1.65 -2.41
C TRP A 18 4.33 2.29 -2.69
N ALA A 19 3.99 2.58 -3.94
CA ALA A 19 2.63 2.96 -4.33
C ALA A 19 1.68 1.76 -4.46
N ALA A 20 2.18 0.52 -4.53
CA ALA A 20 1.34 -0.67 -4.74
C ALA A 20 0.28 -0.84 -3.63
N PRO A 21 0.59 -0.69 -2.32
CA PRO A 21 -0.43 -0.75 -1.27
C PRO A 21 -1.58 0.25 -1.47
N ALA A 22 -1.30 1.45 -2.01
CA ALA A 22 -2.33 2.44 -2.31
C ALA A 22 -3.29 1.97 -3.40
N MET A 23 -2.83 1.20 -4.39
CA MET A 23 -3.70 0.61 -5.40
C MET A 23 -4.65 -0.42 -4.81
N PHE A 24 -4.18 -1.27 -3.89
CA PHE A 24 -5.05 -2.21 -3.17
C PHE A 24 -6.12 -1.47 -2.37
N VAL A 25 -5.73 -0.42 -1.64
CA VAL A 25 -6.66 0.44 -0.89
C VAL A 25 -7.70 1.08 -1.80
N ALA A 26 -7.29 1.63 -2.95
CA ALA A 26 -8.20 2.28 -3.90
C ALA A 26 -9.22 1.30 -4.48
N VAL A 27 -8.80 0.07 -4.82
CA VAL A 27 -9.70 -0.97 -5.32
C VAL A 27 -10.66 -1.44 -4.22
N SER A 28 -10.18 -1.65 -3.00
CA SER A 28 -11.04 -1.99 -1.86
C SER A 28 -12.07 -0.90 -1.59
N TRP A 29 -11.67 0.36 -1.59
CA TRP A 29 -12.60 1.49 -1.44
C TRP A 29 -13.70 1.45 -2.51
N ALA A 30 -13.32 1.29 -3.79
CA ALA A 30 -14.30 1.22 -4.88
C ALA A 30 -15.30 0.07 -4.73
N LEU A 31 -14.88 -1.06 -4.13
CA LEU A 31 -15.78 -2.18 -3.83
C LEU A 31 -16.69 -1.90 -2.65
N PHE A 32 -16.17 -1.25 -1.60
CA PHE A 32 -16.97 -0.82 -0.45
C PHE A 32 -18.05 0.20 -0.83
N GLN A 33 -17.81 1.04 -1.84
CA GLN A 33 -18.81 1.99 -2.35
C GLN A 33 -20.03 1.31 -3.03
N LYS A 34 -19.93 0.03 -3.42
CA LYS A 34 -21.02 -0.64 -4.17
C LYS A 34 -22.26 -0.98 -3.34
N GLY A 35 -22.22 -0.83 -2.00
CA GLY A 35 -23.37 -1.01 -1.09
C GLY A 35 -23.88 -2.45 -0.99
N ASP A 36 -24.31 -2.85 0.23
CA ASP A 36 -25.05 -4.05 0.72
C ASP A 36 -24.91 -5.44 0.08
N ALA A 37 -24.12 -5.62 -0.97
CA ALA A 37 -23.71 -6.92 -1.44
C ALA A 37 -22.68 -7.47 -0.45
N SER A 38 -23.11 -8.35 0.45
CA SER A 38 -22.24 -9.05 1.42
C SER A 38 -20.99 -9.65 0.76
N SER A 39 -21.13 -10.14 -0.48
CA SER A 39 -20.02 -10.61 -1.32
C SER A 39 -19.03 -9.52 -1.69
N ALA A 40 -19.48 -8.30 -2.00
CA ALA A 40 -18.61 -7.19 -2.37
C ALA A 40 -17.78 -6.71 -1.16
N SER A 41 -18.37 -6.66 0.04
CA SER A 41 -17.65 -6.35 1.28
C SER A 41 -16.57 -7.39 1.57
N THR A 42 -16.90 -8.68 1.42
CA THR A 42 -15.93 -9.77 1.63
C THR A 42 -14.73 -9.65 0.69
N VAL A 43 -14.99 -9.42 -0.60
CA VAL A 43 -13.93 -9.24 -1.60
C VAL A 43 -13.11 -7.97 -1.31
N ALA A 44 -13.76 -6.88 -0.90
CA ALA A 44 -13.07 -5.64 -0.53
C ALA A 44 -12.08 -5.85 0.63
N TRP A 45 -12.47 -6.61 1.66
CA TRP A 45 -11.60 -6.97 2.79
C TRP A 45 -10.44 -7.89 2.38
N ILE A 46 -10.66 -8.84 1.46
CA ILE A 46 -9.60 -9.70 0.91
C ILE A 46 -8.56 -8.85 0.17
N ILE A 47 -9.02 -7.96 -0.72
CA ILE A 47 -8.13 -7.07 -1.49
C ILE A 47 -7.37 -6.12 -0.55
N TYR A 48 -8.04 -5.62 0.50
CA TYR A 48 -7.41 -4.73 1.47
C TYR A 48 -6.31 -5.47 2.25
N SER A 49 -6.57 -6.72 2.65
CA SER A 49 -5.59 -7.58 3.31
C SER A 49 -4.40 -7.90 2.40
N ALA A 50 -4.61 -8.06 1.09
CA ALA A 50 -3.51 -8.22 0.13
C ALA A 50 -2.59 -6.98 0.08
N GLY A 51 -3.13 -5.78 0.30
CA GLY A 51 -2.34 -4.55 0.46
C GLY A 51 -1.34 -4.61 1.61
N TRP A 52 -1.74 -5.22 2.75
CA TRP A 52 -0.83 -5.47 3.88
C TRP A 52 0.28 -6.45 3.53
N ILE A 53 -0.05 -7.55 2.84
CA ILE A 53 0.94 -8.53 2.39
C ILE A 53 1.97 -7.87 1.47
N ALA A 54 1.53 -7.01 0.55
CA ALA A 54 2.42 -6.26 -0.34
C ALA A 54 3.35 -5.33 0.45
N ALA A 55 2.81 -4.55 1.40
CA ALA A 55 3.60 -3.62 2.22
C ALA A 55 4.62 -4.36 3.11
N LEU A 56 4.22 -5.44 3.76
CA LEU A 56 5.10 -6.27 4.58
C LEU A 56 6.16 -6.98 3.74
N GLY A 57 5.80 -7.46 2.55
CA GLY A 57 6.75 -8.04 1.60
C GLY A 57 7.82 -7.05 1.16
N LEU A 58 7.43 -5.80 0.86
CA LEU A 58 8.37 -4.73 0.54
C LEU A 58 9.25 -4.37 1.73
N LEU A 59 8.68 -4.29 2.94
CA LEU A 59 9.43 -4.02 4.16
C LEU A 59 10.46 -5.12 4.43
N GLY A 60 10.07 -6.39 4.33
CA GLY A 60 10.94 -7.54 4.50
C GLY A 60 12.06 -7.57 3.45
N ARG A 61 11.73 -7.23 2.19
CA ARG A 61 12.73 -7.07 1.12
C ARG A 61 13.71 -5.94 1.43
N SER A 62 13.24 -4.77 1.87
CA SER A 62 14.10 -3.64 2.26
C SER A 62 15.02 -4.02 3.42
N ALA A 63 14.48 -4.71 4.44
CA ALA A 63 15.25 -5.20 5.58
C ALA A 63 16.35 -6.20 5.16
N GLY A 64 16.00 -7.18 4.32
CA GLY A 64 16.96 -8.16 3.79
C GLY A 64 18.06 -7.53 2.92
N GLN A 65 17.73 -6.44 2.23
CA GLN A 65 18.70 -5.67 1.43
C GLN A 65 19.44 -4.59 2.23
N ARG A 66 19.17 -4.48 3.54
CA ARG A 66 19.68 -3.41 4.43
C ARG A 66 19.46 -2.00 3.86
N ARG A 67 18.34 -1.81 3.17
CA ARG A 67 17.94 -0.54 2.55
C ARG A 67 16.94 0.17 3.43
N ASN A 68 17.04 1.49 3.46
CA ASN A 68 16.11 2.31 4.22
C ASN A 68 14.81 2.48 3.40
N PRO A 69 13.66 1.96 3.87
CA PRO A 69 12.42 1.98 3.10
C PRO A 69 11.84 3.40 2.95
N GLY A 70 12.30 4.35 3.76
CA GLY A 70 12.07 5.79 3.58
C GLY A 70 10.61 6.20 3.66
N VAL A 71 10.30 7.34 3.04
CA VAL A 71 8.96 7.97 3.07
C VAL A 71 7.89 7.09 2.41
N GLY A 72 8.26 6.26 1.42
CA GLY A 72 7.32 5.36 0.73
C GLY A 72 6.67 4.37 1.69
N ALA A 73 7.43 3.79 2.62
CA ALA A 73 6.87 2.89 3.63
C ALA A 73 5.99 3.61 4.63
N VAL A 74 6.41 4.77 5.12
CA VAL A 74 5.59 5.57 6.05
C VAL A 74 4.24 5.90 5.41
N PHE A 75 4.25 6.31 4.14
CA PHE A 75 3.03 6.56 3.38
C PHE A 75 2.18 5.30 3.22
N ALA A 76 2.77 4.20 2.77
CA ALA A 76 2.04 2.95 2.52
C ALA A 76 1.39 2.38 3.79
N PHE A 77 2.15 2.27 4.89
CA PHE A 77 1.63 1.76 6.16
C PHE A 77 0.65 2.76 6.79
N GLY A 78 0.94 4.05 6.75
CA GLY A 78 0.02 5.09 7.24
C GLY A 78 -1.32 5.06 6.51
N LEU A 79 -1.30 4.97 5.18
CA LEU A 79 -2.50 4.87 4.36
C LEU A 79 -3.29 3.60 4.68
N LEU A 80 -2.62 2.44 4.77
CA LEU A 80 -3.26 1.19 5.16
C LEU A 80 -3.94 1.32 6.53
N VAL A 81 -3.23 1.77 7.56
CA VAL A 81 -3.80 1.92 8.91
C VAL A 81 -5.01 2.85 8.91
N VAL A 82 -4.87 4.06 8.35
CA VAL A 82 -5.95 5.06 8.35
C VAL A 82 -7.18 4.52 7.59
N MET A 83 -6.98 3.95 6.41
CA MET A 83 -8.08 3.44 5.59
C MET A 83 -8.70 2.17 6.19
N GLY A 84 -7.91 1.32 6.84
CA GLY A 84 -8.43 0.17 7.59
C GLY A 84 -9.38 0.58 8.71
N VAL A 85 -9.02 1.62 9.47
CA VAL A 85 -9.91 2.17 10.51
C VAL A 85 -11.19 2.72 9.90
N LEU A 86 -11.09 3.48 8.79
CA LEU A 86 -12.26 4.02 8.10
C LEU A 86 -13.17 2.92 7.52
N PHE A 87 -12.60 1.90 6.88
CA PHE A 87 -13.36 0.77 6.35
C PHE A 87 -14.02 -0.03 7.46
N TRP A 88 -13.31 -0.26 8.57
CA TRP A 88 -13.87 -0.98 9.71
C TRP A 88 -15.03 -0.20 10.35
N ALA A 89 -14.90 1.12 10.51
CA ALA A 89 -15.97 1.93 11.10
C ALA A 89 -17.25 2.00 10.24
N ASN A 90 -17.14 1.82 8.92
CA ASN A 90 -18.27 1.97 8.00
C ASN A 90 -18.82 0.64 7.45
N HIS A 91 -18.04 -0.44 7.53
CA HIS A 91 -18.36 -1.74 6.90
C HIS A 91 -18.00 -2.96 7.77
N GLY A 92 -17.57 -2.74 9.02
CA GLY A 92 -17.23 -3.77 9.99
C GLY A 92 -18.35 -4.08 10.97
#